data_AF-A0A7V6KT80-F1
#
_entry.id   AF-A0A7V6KT80-F1
#
_cell.length_a   1.000
_cell.length_b   1.000
_cell.length_c   1.000
_cell.angle_alpha   90.00
_cell.angle_beta   90.00
_cell.angle_gamma   90.00
#
_symmetry.space_group_name_H-M   'P 1'
#
loop_
_entity.id
_entity.type
_entity.pdbx_description
1 polymer ?
#
loop_
_entity_poly.entity_id
_entity_poly.type
_entity_poly.pdbx_seq_one_letter_code
_entity_poly.pdbx_strand_id
1 'polypeptide(L)'
;TGYSYFGARYYHSDLSIWLSVDPLSDKYPNLTPYAYCANNPVILVDPDGRTIILTGSDSRAALEQLNAQTSFLFGLKLGADGKTLKATGIALTKKDRALKKMIKDKAITVELICQSDNEFETEHGIINSQAGGIYGGSKFDEEFGVWAKQYVSPSMLADFDARFQDDSFGETMLHEVAEAYAGGELALSNYCSYEGFGQYNSSYNYAHSEANKIALGTSCEIIVRDFGGYELIENRKIGPYTVPHLIFNPDKITIRHGGYKRCNQ
;
A
#
# COMPACT_ATOMS: atom_id res chain seq x y z
N THR A 1 -4.33 -3.04 31.79
CA THR A 1 -3.71 -4.38 31.96
C THR A 1 -2.21 -4.40 31.66
N GLY A 2 -1.55 -3.34 31.13
CA GLY A 2 -0.08 -3.29 31.04
C GLY A 2 0.57 -4.24 30.02
N TYR A 3 -0.20 -5.16 29.43
CA TYR A 3 0.24 -6.10 28.41
C TYR A 3 0.14 -5.51 27.00
N SER A 4 1.08 -5.88 26.15
CA SER A 4 1.12 -5.49 24.74
C SER A 4 0.48 -6.58 23.90
N TYR A 5 -0.52 -6.24 23.09
CA TYR A 5 -1.19 -7.19 22.21
C TYR A 5 -0.53 -7.20 20.82
N PHE A 6 -0.17 -8.38 20.32
CA PHE A 6 0.53 -8.58 19.05
C PHE A 6 -0.26 -9.46 18.06
N GLY A 7 -1.59 -9.39 18.09
CA GLY A 7 -2.45 -10.17 17.19
C GLY A 7 -2.75 -11.55 17.74
N ALA A 8 -1.83 -12.51 17.59
CA ALA A 8 -2.11 -13.89 18.04
C ALA A 8 -2.06 -14.05 19.57
N ARG A 9 -1.32 -13.19 20.28
CA ARG A 9 -1.01 -13.36 21.71
C ARG A 9 -0.83 -12.03 22.45
N TYR A 10 -1.06 -12.07 23.77
CA TYR A 10 -0.69 -10.99 24.69
C TYR A 10 0.74 -11.20 25.21
N TYR A 11 1.54 -10.15 25.14
CA TYR A 11 2.93 -10.11 25.59
C TYR A 11 3.05 -9.36 26.92
N HIS A 12 3.78 -9.96 27.86
CA HIS A 12 4.14 -9.32 29.11
C HIS A 12 5.52 -8.66 28.97
N SER A 13 5.57 -7.34 28.84
CA SER A 13 6.82 -6.59 28.65
C SER A 13 7.83 -6.83 29.77
N ASP A 14 7.37 -6.77 31.02
CA ASP A 14 8.29 -6.81 32.17
C ASP A 14 8.92 -8.19 32.38
N LEU A 15 8.20 -9.25 32.01
CA LEU A 15 8.68 -10.63 32.09
C LEU A 15 9.29 -11.09 30.76
N SER A 16 9.10 -10.33 29.69
CA SER A 16 9.54 -10.63 28.34
C SER A 16 9.08 -11.99 27.80
N ILE A 17 7.84 -12.38 28.12
CA ILE A 17 7.22 -13.65 27.71
C ILE A 17 5.84 -13.45 27.09
N TRP A 18 5.41 -14.41 26.28
CA TRP A 18 4.02 -14.52 25.86
C TRP A 18 3.14 -15.10 26.98
N LEU A 19 1.90 -14.61 27.10
CA LEU A 19 0.93 -15.09 28.07
C LEU A 19 0.14 -16.32 27.59
N SER A 20 0.35 -16.75 26.35
CA SER A 20 -0.25 -17.92 25.73
C SER A 20 0.75 -18.69 24.86
N VAL A 21 0.48 -19.98 24.67
CA VAL A 21 1.29 -20.91 23.86
C VAL A 21 1.30 -20.47 22.39
N ASP A 22 2.45 -20.58 21.74
CA ASP A 22 2.61 -20.34 20.30
C ASP A 22 1.76 -21.33 19.47
N PRO A 23 0.85 -20.88 18.58
CA PRO A 23 0.11 -21.77 17.69
C PRO A 23 0.98 -22.61 16.75
N LEU A 24 2.25 -22.22 16.53
CA LEU A 24 3.24 -22.94 15.74
C LEU A 24 4.26 -23.69 16.60
N SER A 25 3.99 -23.89 17.90
CA SER A 25 4.91 -24.57 18.83
C SER A 25 5.38 -25.94 18.31
N ASP A 26 4.50 -26.66 17.61
CA ASP A 26 4.78 -28.00 17.09
C ASP A 26 5.84 -28.01 15.99
N LYS A 27 6.03 -26.88 15.29
CA LYS A 27 7.02 -26.73 14.22
C LYS A 27 8.42 -26.42 14.76
N TYR A 28 8.52 -25.98 16.02
CA TYR A 28 9.76 -25.52 16.64
C TYR A 28 9.95 -26.12 18.05
N PRO A 29 10.10 -27.46 18.17
CA PRO A 29 10.17 -28.14 19.46
C PRO A 29 11.40 -27.75 20.31
N ASN A 30 12.41 -27.14 19.68
CA ASN A 30 13.62 -26.63 20.32
C ASN A 30 13.47 -25.22 20.92
N LEU A 31 12.32 -24.57 20.71
CA LEU A 31 11.99 -23.25 21.26
C LEU A 31 10.86 -23.40 22.27
N THR A 32 10.96 -22.70 23.40
CA THR A 32 9.85 -22.69 24.36
C THR A 32 8.64 -21.99 23.72
N PRO A 33 7.42 -22.54 23.88
CA PRO A 33 6.19 -21.97 23.31
C PRO A 33 5.87 -20.56 23.81
N TYR A 34 6.61 -20.06 24.80
CA TYR A 34 6.46 -18.72 25.37
C TYR A 34 7.60 -17.76 24.97
N ALA A 35 8.55 -18.19 24.12
CA ALA A 35 9.71 -17.38 23.74
C ALA A 35 9.31 -16.20 22.85
N TYR A 36 9.77 -15.01 23.21
CA TYR A 36 9.74 -13.84 22.35
C TYR A 36 11.05 -13.73 21.55
N CYS A 37 10.95 -13.58 20.23
CA CYS A 37 12.10 -13.46 19.31
C CYS A 37 13.18 -14.54 19.48
N ALA A 38 12.81 -15.79 19.80
CA ALA A 38 13.77 -16.87 20.11
C ALA A 38 14.81 -16.46 21.19
N ASN A 39 14.40 -15.62 22.15
CA ASN A 39 15.26 -15.00 23.17
C ASN A 39 16.36 -14.07 22.64
N ASN A 40 16.23 -13.56 21.42
CA ASN A 40 17.15 -12.58 20.84
C ASN A 40 16.43 -11.36 20.24
N PRO A 41 15.76 -10.54 21.07
CA PRO A 41 14.99 -9.38 20.61
C PRO A 41 15.86 -8.19 20.14
N VAL A 42 17.20 -8.31 20.22
CA VAL A 42 18.15 -7.30 19.75
C VAL A 42 18.48 -7.50 18.26
N ILE A 43 18.46 -8.76 17.79
CA ILE A 43 18.81 -9.13 16.40
C ILE A 43 17.58 -9.59 15.62
N LEU A 44 16.65 -10.30 16.27
CA LEU A 44 15.45 -10.84 15.65
C LEU A 44 14.27 -9.94 15.97
N VAL A 45 13.82 -9.20 14.95
CA VAL A 45 12.54 -8.49 14.95
C VAL A 45 11.58 -9.37 14.17
N ASP A 46 10.40 -9.63 14.73
CA ASP A 46 9.30 -10.30 14.06
C ASP A 46 9.07 -9.67 12.67
N PRO A 47 9.35 -10.40 11.55
CA PRO A 47 9.21 -9.89 10.19
C PRO A 47 7.77 -9.62 9.77
N ASP A 48 6.77 -10.08 10.52
CA ASP A 48 5.35 -10.01 10.14
C ASP A 48 4.73 -8.62 10.40
N GLY A 49 5.56 -7.61 10.63
CA GLY A 49 5.16 -6.21 10.60
C GLY A 49 4.88 -5.77 9.18
N ARG A 50 3.59 -5.84 8.80
CA ARG A 50 3.00 -5.38 7.53
C ARG A 50 3.69 -4.13 6.97
N THR A 51 3.91 -4.17 5.65
CA THR A 51 4.90 -3.35 4.94
C THR A 51 4.59 -3.31 3.44
N ILE A 52 5.40 -2.59 2.68
CA ILE A 52 5.42 -2.67 1.21
C ILE A 52 6.34 -3.82 0.79
N ILE A 53 5.85 -4.75 -0.02
CA ILE A 53 6.58 -5.90 -0.53
C ILE A 53 6.68 -5.77 -2.06
N LEU A 54 7.90 -5.82 -2.58
CA LEU A 54 8.16 -5.89 -4.01
C LEU A 54 8.39 -7.36 -4.40
N THR A 55 7.58 -7.87 -5.31
CA THR A 55 7.68 -9.25 -5.81
C THR A 55 7.85 -9.26 -7.34
N GLY A 56 8.12 -10.43 -7.91
CA GLY A 56 8.32 -10.59 -9.35
C GLY A 56 9.72 -10.19 -9.86
N SER A 57 9.93 -10.41 -11.16
CA SER A 57 11.25 -10.32 -11.81
C SER A 57 11.84 -8.91 -11.76
N ASP A 58 10.97 -7.89 -11.79
CA ASP A 58 11.37 -6.50 -12.00
C ASP A 58 11.29 -5.67 -10.71
N SER A 59 11.19 -6.34 -9.56
CA SER A 59 11.18 -5.73 -8.22
C SER A 59 12.36 -4.78 -7.98
N ARG A 60 13.53 -5.05 -8.58
CA ARG A 60 14.71 -4.18 -8.50
C ARG A 60 14.53 -2.87 -9.26
N ALA A 61 13.89 -2.89 -10.42
CA ALA A 61 13.59 -1.69 -11.21
C ALA A 61 12.53 -0.83 -10.51
N ALA A 62 11.52 -1.47 -9.88
CA ALA A 62 10.56 -0.76 -9.03
C ALA A 62 11.24 -0.04 -7.85
N LEU A 63 12.20 -0.70 -7.18
CA LEU A 63 13.00 -0.08 -6.12
C LEU A 63 13.80 1.13 -6.61
N GLU A 64 14.36 1.06 -7.82
CA GLU A 64 15.13 2.16 -8.42
C GLU A 64 14.23 3.38 -8.67
N GLN A 65 13.06 3.17 -9.25
CA GLN A 65 12.06 4.22 -9.47
C GLN A 65 11.59 4.87 -8.17
N LEU A 66 11.33 4.08 -7.12
CA LEU A 66 10.99 4.62 -5.80
C LEU A 66 12.13 5.42 -5.17
N ASN A 67 13.38 5.01 -5.36
CA ASN A 67 14.54 5.78 -4.91
C ASN A 67 14.69 7.09 -5.70
N ALA A 68 14.37 7.11 -7.00
CA ALA A 68 14.43 8.33 -7.80
C ALA A 68 13.43 9.40 -7.34
N GLN A 69 12.25 8.98 -6.86
CA GLN A 69 11.21 9.88 -6.37
C GLN A 69 11.29 10.26 -4.88
N THR A 70 12.28 9.73 -4.17
CA THR A 70 12.44 9.98 -2.74
C THR A 70 13.82 10.54 -2.42
N SER A 71 13.90 11.39 -1.40
CA SER A 71 15.14 12.04 -0.98
C SER A 71 15.60 11.55 0.39
N PHE A 72 15.30 10.30 0.73
CA PHE A 72 15.74 9.73 2.00
C PHE A 72 17.25 9.81 2.14
N LEU A 73 17.71 10.38 3.26
CA LEU A 73 19.10 10.22 3.65
C LEU A 73 19.36 8.72 3.86
N PHE A 74 20.25 8.11 3.07
CA PHE A 74 20.55 6.65 3.00
C PHE A 74 19.63 5.77 2.13
N GLY A 75 18.57 6.34 1.55
CA GLY A 75 17.74 5.70 0.52
C GLY A 75 16.80 4.59 1.01
N LEU A 76 16.04 4.03 0.06
CA LEU A 76 15.20 2.84 0.22
C LEU A 76 15.99 1.59 -0.15
N LYS A 77 15.81 0.51 0.61
CA LYS A 77 16.47 -0.79 0.37
C LYS A 77 15.49 -1.93 0.58
N LEU A 78 15.81 -3.09 0.01
CA LEU A 78 15.11 -4.33 0.33
C LEU A 78 15.65 -4.91 1.63
N GLY A 79 14.77 -5.60 2.36
CA GLY A 79 15.10 -6.39 3.53
C GLY A 79 15.99 -7.58 3.20
N ALA A 80 16.38 -8.33 4.24
CA ALA A 80 17.17 -9.55 4.08
C ALA A 80 16.43 -10.65 3.30
N ASP A 81 15.09 -10.57 3.25
CA ASP A 81 14.21 -11.41 2.44
C ASP A 81 14.27 -11.10 0.94
N GLY A 82 14.91 -9.99 0.56
CA GLY A 82 14.99 -9.51 -0.81
C GLY A 82 13.68 -8.98 -1.38
N LYS A 83 12.65 -8.73 -0.54
CA LYS A 83 11.31 -8.32 -1.00
C LYS A 83 10.73 -7.14 -0.23
N THR A 84 10.93 -7.11 1.08
CA THR A 84 10.35 -6.08 1.94
C THR A 84 11.05 -4.73 1.76
N LEU A 85 10.31 -3.67 1.45
CA LEU A 85 10.85 -2.32 1.34
C LEU A 85 11.17 -1.74 2.73
N LYS A 86 12.36 -1.14 2.88
CA LYS A 86 12.81 -0.48 4.10
C LYS A 86 13.26 0.94 3.79
N ALA A 87 12.66 1.91 4.46
CA ALA A 87 13.14 3.29 4.45
C ALA A 87 14.25 3.47 5.49
N THR A 88 15.46 3.74 5.03
CA THR A 88 16.58 4.08 5.92
C THR A 88 16.71 5.60 6.03
N GLY A 89 17.02 6.08 7.23
CA GLY A 89 17.25 7.50 7.55
C GLY A 89 16.04 8.43 7.59
N ILE A 90 16.28 9.70 7.22
CA ILE A 90 15.40 10.84 7.50
C ILE A 90 14.57 11.17 6.25
N ALA A 91 13.25 11.32 6.45
CA ALA A 91 12.33 11.75 5.41
C ALA A 91 12.39 13.28 5.25
N LEU A 92 12.78 13.75 4.07
CA LEU A 92 12.99 15.18 3.80
C LEU A 92 11.76 15.79 3.11
N THR A 93 11.18 15.08 2.14
CA THR A 93 10.06 15.56 1.32
C THR A 93 8.69 15.12 1.85
N LYS A 94 7.61 15.66 1.27
CA LYS A 94 6.24 15.18 1.53
C LYS A 94 6.07 13.72 1.06
N LYS A 95 6.60 13.40 -0.13
CA LYS A 95 6.64 12.04 -0.70
C LYS A 95 7.34 11.07 0.24
N ASP A 96 8.50 11.44 0.79
CA ASP A 96 9.25 10.62 1.76
C ASP A 96 8.42 10.33 3.02
N ARG A 97 7.73 11.34 3.56
CA ARG A 97 6.90 11.16 4.75
C ARG A 97 5.71 10.25 4.49
N ALA A 98 5.07 10.40 3.33
CA ALA A 98 3.97 9.53 2.91
C ALA A 98 4.45 8.09 2.75
N LEU A 99 5.53 7.86 2.00
CA LEU A 99 6.07 6.51 1.80
C LEU A 99 6.58 5.89 3.10
N LYS A 100 7.21 6.69 3.98
CA LYS A 100 7.64 6.22 5.31
C LYS A 100 6.47 5.86 6.21
N LYS A 101 5.32 6.54 6.09
CA LYS A 101 4.07 6.15 6.77
C LYS A 101 3.63 4.78 6.26
N MET A 102 3.54 4.60 4.95
CA MET A 102 3.11 3.35 4.31
C MET A 102 4.01 2.17 4.71
N ILE A 103 5.33 2.33 4.65
CA ILE A 103 6.31 1.29 5.04
C ILE A 103 6.19 0.90 6.51
N LYS A 104 5.76 1.82 7.37
CA LYS A 104 5.65 1.58 8.81
C LYS A 104 4.27 1.12 9.25
N ASP A 105 3.31 1.07 8.33
CA ASP A 105 1.94 0.74 8.65
C ASP A 105 1.79 -0.75 8.92
N LYS A 106 1.50 -1.10 10.17
CA LYS A 106 1.35 -2.48 10.60
C LYS A 106 -0.04 -3.07 10.32
N ALA A 107 -0.97 -2.28 9.79
CA ALA A 107 -2.33 -2.73 9.51
C ALA A 107 -2.52 -3.13 8.05
N ILE A 108 -1.73 -2.54 7.13
CA ILE A 108 -1.87 -2.69 5.68
C ILE A 108 -0.56 -3.20 5.08
N THR A 109 -0.64 -4.31 4.35
CA THR A 109 0.43 -4.79 3.49
C THR A 109 0.12 -4.38 2.05
N VAL A 110 1.10 -3.78 1.38
CA VAL A 110 1.02 -3.48 -0.05
C VAL A 110 1.93 -4.45 -0.79
N GLU A 111 1.35 -5.27 -1.66
CA GLU A 111 2.09 -6.17 -2.54
C GLU A 111 2.13 -5.58 -3.95
N LEU A 112 3.34 -5.21 -4.39
CA LEU A 112 3.62 -4.81 -5.77
C LEU A 112 4.14 -6.05 -6.51
N ILE A 113 3.39 -6.46 -7.53
CA ILE A 113 3.73 -7.59 -8.39
C ILE A 113 4.40 -7.01 -9.64
N CYS A 114 5.73 -7.04 -9.64
CA CYS A 114 6.55 -6.38 -10.66
C CYS A 114 6.98 -7.38 -11.74
N GLN A 115 6.60 -7.12 -12.99
CA GLN A 115 7.01 -7.93 -14.15
C GLN A 115 7.50 -7.05 -15.29
N SER A 116 8.11 -7.66 -16.30
CA SER A 116 8.70 -6.95 -17.43
C SER A 116 7.72 -6.71 -18.58
N ASP A 117 6.65 -7.51 -18.65
CA ASP A 117 5.58 -7.38 -19.64
C ASP A 117 4.40 -6.55 -19.09
N ASN A 118 3.42 -6.29 -19.95
CA ASN A 118 2.23 -5.50 -19.62
C ASN A 118 0.95 -6.33 -19.59
N GLU A 119 1.07 -7.66 -19.64
CA GLU A 119 -0.04 -8.61 -19.60
C GLU A 119 -0.09 -9.27 -18.23
N PHE A 120 -0.93 -8.74 -17.36
CA PHE A 120 -1.02 -9.19 -15.98
C PHE A 120 -2.08 -10.26 -15.85
N GLU A 121 -1.68 -11.44 -15.36
CA GLU A 121 -2.63 -12.47 -14.95
C GLU A 121 -3.22 -12.07 -13.58
N THR A 122 -4.50 -11.75 -13.58
CA THR A 122 -5.26 -11.41 -12.38
C THR A 122 -6.24 -12.51 -12.02
N GLU A 123 -6.88 -12.42 -10.85
CA GLU A 123 -7.94 -13.35 -10.46
C GLU A 123 -9.18 -13.30 -11.38
N HIS A 124 -9.28 -12.27 -12.22
CA HIS A 124 -10.35 -12.06 -13.20
C HIS A 124 -9.90 -12.29 -14.66
N GLY A 125 -8.71 -12.85 -14.86
CA GLY A 125 -8.12 -13.13 -16.16
C GLY A 125 -6.97 -12.18 -16.52
N ILE A 126 -6.51 -12.27 -17.77
CA ILE A 126 -5.38 -11.49 -18.27
C ILE A 126 -5.85 -10.09 -18.65
N ILE A 127 -5.18 -9.07 -18.11
CA ILE A 127 -5.44 -7.67 -18.42
C ILE A 127 -4.15 -7.05 -18.99
N ASN A 128 -4.28 -6.40 -20.14
CA ASN A 128 -3.19 -5.65 -20.76
C ASN A 128 -3.23 -4.19 -20.29
N SER A 129 -2.19 -3.71 -19.60
CA SER A 129 -2.10 -2.29 -19.20
C SER A 129 -1.41 -1.46 -20.28
N GLN A 130 -1.97 -0.30 -20.58
CA GLN A 130 -1.38 0.68 -21.51
C GLN A 130 -0.50 1.72 -20.79
N ALA A 131 -0.58 1.78 -19.46
CA ALA A 131 0.17 2.72 -18.62
C ALA A 131 1.21 2.02 -17.74
N GLY A 132 1.22 0.68 -17.69
CA GLY A 132 2.18 -0.10 -16.91
C GLY A 132 1.74 -0.42 -15.49
N GLY A 133 0.56 0.04 -15.04
CA GLY A 133 -0.01 -0.23 -13.73
C GLY A 133 -1.42 -0.80 -13.82
N ILE A 134 -1.80 -1.68 -12.87
CA ILE A 134 -3.18 -2.15 -12.67
C ILE A 134 -3.47 -2.28 -11.18
N TYR A 135 -4.57 -1.66 -10.76
CA TYR A 135 -5.10 -1.81 -9.41
C TYR A 135 -5.63 -3.22 -9.17
N GLY A 136 -5.02 -3.91 -8.20
CA GLY A 136 -5.31 -5.31 -7.87
C GLY A 136 -6.32 -5.50 -6.74
N GLY A 137 -6.90 -4.43 -6.20
CA GLY A 137 -7.88 -4.52 -5.12
C GLY A 137 -7.25 -4.66 -3.74
N SER A 138 -8.07 -5.02 -2.77
CA SER A 138 -7.67 -5.15 -1.36
C SER A 138 -8.48 -6.23 -0.67
N LYS A 139 -7.82 -7.10 0.08
CA LYS A 139 -8.47 -8.17 0.87
C LYS A 139 -8.36 -7.83 2.35
N PHE A 140 -9.50 -7.67 3.01
CA PHE A 140 -9.58 -7.46 4.45
C PHE A 140 -9.68 -8.79 5.18
N ASP A 141 -8.95 -8.88 6.29
CA ASP A 141 -8.95 -9.98 7.23
C ASP A 141 -8.95 -9.40 8.65
N GLU A 142 -9.80 -9.93 9.53
CA GLU A 142 -9.96 -9.41 10.90
C GLU A 142 -8.70 -9.61 11.76
N GLU A 143 -7.95 -10.68 11.51
CA GLU A 143 -6.73 -11.03 12.24
C GLU A 143 -5.51 -10.41 11.55
N PHE A 144 -5.44 -10.53 10.22
CA PHE A 144 -4.28 -10.19 9.40
C PHE A 144 -4.36 -8.82 8.71
N GLY A 145 -5.42 -8.05 8.97
CA GLY A 145 -5.62 -6.70 8.42
C GLY A 145 -5.83 -6.71 6.91
N VAL A 146 -5.21 -5.76 6.20
CA VAL A 146 -5.47 -5.61 4.76
C VAL A 146 -4.28 -6.00 3.92
N TRP A 147 -4.54 -6.81 2.90
CA TRP A 147 -3.63 -7.10 1.82
C TRP A 147 -4.07 -6.35 0.56
N ALA A 148 -3.37 -5.28 0.20
CA ALA A 148 -3.62 -4.52 -1.02
C ALA A 148 -2.65 -4.92 -2.13
N LYS A 149 -3.16 -5.14 -3.34
CA LYS A 149 -2.37 -5.61 -4.48
C LYS A 149 -2.31 -4.57 -5.57
N GLN A 150 -1.16 -4.52 -6.22
CA GLN A 150 -0.92 -3.73 -7.41
C GLN A 150 -0.03 -4.50 -8.36
N TYR A 151 -0.40 -4.50 -9.63
CA TYR A 151 0.42 -5.08 -10.68
C TYR A 151 1.13 -3.96 -11.42
N VAL A 152 2.44 -4.11 -11.60
CA VAL A 152 3.27 -3.06 -12.18
C VAL A 152 4.28 -3.61 -13.17
N SER A 153 4.48 -2.85 -14.25
CA SER A 153 5.53 -3.04 -15.24
C SER A 153 6.48 -1.85 -15.13
N PRO A 154 7.58 -1.96 -14.38
CA PRO A 154 8.49 -0.84 -14.18
C PRO A 154 9.01 -0.25 -15.49
N SER A 155 9.28 -1.10 -16.50
CA SER A 155 9.73 -0.64 -17.82
C SER A 155 8.69 0.26 -18.49
N MET A 156 7.42 -0.16 -18.54
CA MET A 156 6.36 0.64 -19.14
C MET A 156 6.02 1.89 -18.32
N LEU A 157 6.09 1.82 -16.99
CA LEU A 157 5.92 2.98 -16.12
C LEU A 157 7.00 4.03 -16.39
N ALA A 158 8.26 3.62 -16.54
CA ALA A 158 9.35 4.52 -16.92
C ALA A 158 9.14 5.14 -18.31
N ASP A 159 8.70 4.35 -19.30
CA ASP A 159 8.36 4.84 -20.64
C ASP A 159 7.15 5.78 -20.63
N PHE A 160 6.25 5.65 -19.65
CA PHE A 160 5.11 6.54 -19.46
C PHE A 160 5.58 7.85 -18.81
N ASP A 161 6.36 7.78 -17.74
CA ASP A 161 6.97 8.93 -17.04
C ASP A 161 7.75 9.80 -18.03
N ALA A 162 8.59 9.20 -18.88
CA ALA A 162 9.41 9.92 -19.87
C ALA A 162 8.60 10.78 -20.87
N ARG A 163 7.26 10.64 -20.94
CA ARG A 163 6.38 11.47 -21.78
C ARG A 163 5.96 12.78 -21.12
N PHE A 164 6.26 12.96 -19.83
CA PHE A 164 5.90 14.15 -19.06
C PHE A 164 7.08 15.12 -18.95
N GLN A 165 7.89 15.02 -17.89
CA GLN A 165 8.98 15.95 -17.57
C GLN A 165 10.26 15.17 -17.20
N ASP A 166 11.42 15.83 -17.30
CA ASP A 166 12.72 15.17 -17.10
C ASP A 166 12.92 14.57 -15.69
N ASP A 167 12.17 15.04 -14.68
CA ASP A 167 12.23 14.58 -13.28
C ASP A 167 11.09 13.63 -12.86
N SER A 168 10.26 13.22 -13.82
CA SER A 168 9.10 12.35 -13.58
C SER A 168 9.44 10.87 -13.38
N PHE A 169 10.69 10.45 -13.57
CA PHE A 169 11.07 9.03 -13.49
C PHE A 169 10.76 8.43 -12.11
N GLY A 170 9.83 7.47 -12.09
CA GLY A 170 9.31 6.79 -10.91
C GLY A 170 8.09 7.46 -10.27
N GLU A 171 7.57 8.56 -10.83
CA GLU A 171 6.36 9.22 -10.31
C GLU A 171 5.15 8.31 -10.41
N THR A 172 4.97 7.63 -11.54
CA THR A 172 3.92 6.62 -11.66
C THR A 172 4.17 5.45 -10.72
N MET A 173 5.40 4.94 -10.56
CA MET A 173 5.66 3.89 -9.57
C MET A 173 5.23 4.29 -8.15
N LEU A 174 5.52 5.53 -7.72
CA LEU A 174 5.05 6.04 -6.43
C LEU A 174 3.51 6.15 -6.38
N HIS A 175 2.88 6.54 -7.49
CA HIS A 175 1.42 6.53 -7.64
C HIS A 175 0.85 5.12 -7.44
N GLU A 176 1.40 4.10 -8.10
CA GLU A 176 0.97 2.72 -7.99
C GLU A 176 1.04 2.20 -6.53
N VAL A 177 2.10 2.53 -5.81
CA VAL A 177 2.22 2.20 -4.37
C VAL A 177 1.17 2.92 -3.54
N ALA A 178 0.99 4.22 -3.77
CA ALA A 178 0.04 5.04 -3.05
C ALA A 178 -1.41 4.61 -3.32
N GLU A 179 -1.70 4.16 -4.54
CA GLU A 179 -3.01 3.67 -4.97
C GLU A 179 -3.37 2.39 -4.21
N ALA A 180 -2.48 1.40 -4.23
CA ALA A 180 -2.66 0.17 -3.46
C ALA A 180 -2.88 0.47 -1.97
N TYR A 181 -2.03 1.32 -1.38
CA TYR A 181 -2.13 1.68 0.03
C TYR A 181 -3.45 2.39 0.36
N ALA A 182 -3.89 3.35 -0.46
CA ALA A 182 -5.15 4.05 -0.27
C ALA A 182 -6.36 3.12 -0.36
N GLY A 183 -6.32 2.17 -1.30
CA GLY A 183 -7.28 1.08 -1.35
C GLY A 183 -7.30 0.24 -0.07
N GLY A 184 -6.12 -0.02 0.48
CA GLY A 184 -5.95 -0.70 1.75
C GLY A 184 -6.52 0.08 2.95
N GLU A 185 -6.32 1.40 2.98
CA GLU A 185 -6.91 2.28 4.00
C GLU A 185 -8.44 2.27 3.93
N LEU A 186 -9.01 2.25 2.73
CA LEU A 186 -10.47 2.16 2.54
C LEU A 186 -11.00 0.82 3.04
N ALA A 187 -10.38 -0.29 2.63
CA ALA A 187 -10.72 -1.64 3.09
C ALA A 187 -10.66 -1.76 4.61
N LEU A 188 -9.60 -1.22 5.23
CA LEU A 188 -9.42 -1.26 6.68
C LEU A 188 -10.48 -0.44 7.41
N SER A 189 -10.84 0.74 6.88
CA SER A 189 -11.83 1.60 7.52
C SER A 189 -13.26 1.05 7.43
N ASN A 190 -13.57 0.32 6.36
CA ASN A 190 -14.88 -0.30 6.14
C ASN A 190 -14.95 -1.77 6.58
N TYR A 191 -13.85 -2.35 7.04
CA TYR A 191 -13.76 -3.77 7.42
C TYR A 191 -14.25 -4.71 6.30
N CYS A 192 -13.87 -4.40 5.06
CA CYS A 192 -14.33 -5.16 3.89
C CYS A 192 -13.29 -5.21 2.76
N SER A 193 -13.45 -6.20 1.89
CA SER A 193 -12.60 -6.39 0.70
C SER A 193 -13.17 -5.64 -0.51
N TYR A 194 -12.26 -5.20 -1.37
CA TYR A 194 -12.58 -4.53 -2.63
C TYR A 194 -11.84 -5.18 -3.79
N GLU A 195 -12.51 -5.24 -4.94
CA GLU A 195 -11.98 -5.83 -6.15
C GLU A 195 -11.05 -4.87 -6.92
N GLY A 196 -10.24 -5.44 -7.81
CA GLY A 196 -9.36 -4.70 -8.69
C GLY A 196 -10.07 -3.86 -9.75
N PHE A 197 -9.29 -3.19 -10.58
CA PHE A 197 -9.79 -2.35 -11.67
C PHE A 197 -10.80 -3.09 -12.57
N GLY A 198 -11.88 -2.39 -12.96
CA GLY A 198 -12.88 -2.90 -13.91
C GLY A 198 -13.87 -3.92 -13.33
N GLN A 199 -13.79 -4.23 -12.04
CA GLN A 199 -14.65 -5.20 -11.37
C GLN A 199 -15.80 -4.56 -10.61
N TYR A 200 -16.86 -5.34 -10.38
CA TYR A 200 -17.91 -4.97 -9.43
C TYR A 200 -17.33 -4.89 -8.01
N ASN A 201 -17.77 -3.91 -7.20
CA ASN A 201 -17.20 -3.63 -5.88
C ASN A 201 -15.70 -3.25 -5.90
N SER A 202 -15.27 -2.53 -6.94
CA SER A 202 -13.90 -1.99 -7.00
C SER A 202 -13.76 -0.67 -6.23
N SER A 203 -12.68 -0.54 -5.48
CA SER A 203 -12.23 0.70 -4.83
C SER A 203 -11.29 1.55 -5.69
N TYR A 204 -11.03 1.16 -6.94
CA TYR A 204 -10.07 1.80 -7.84
C TYR A 204 -10.21 3.32 -7.89
N ASN A 205 -11.43 3.84 -8.11
CA ASN A 205 -11.64 5.27 -8.28
C ASN A 205 -11.23 6.09 -7.04
N TYR A 206 -11.50 5.55 -5.84
CA TYR A 206 -11.07 6.17 -4.59
C TYR A 206 -9.54 6.10 -4.47
N ALA A 207 -8.98 4.90 -4.61
CA ALA A 207 -7.55 4.64 -4.51
C ALA A 207 -6.74 5.55 -5.46
N HIS A 208 -7.16 5.63 -6.72
CA HIS A 208 -6.53 6.44 -7.76
C HIS A 208 -6.56 7.94 -7.43
N SER A 209 -7.69 8.43 -6.92
CA SER A 209 -7.84 9.83 -6.51
C SER A 209 -6.92 10.19 -5.34
N GLU A 210 -6.80 9.32 -4.34
CA GLU A 210 -5.90 9.55 -3.19
C GLU A 210 -4.42 9.45 -3.59
N ALA A 211 -4.08 8.51 -4.48
CA ALA A 211 -2.72 8.34 -4.99
C ALA A 211 -2.20 9.59 -5.72
N ASN A 212 -3.04 10.20 -6.56
CA ASN A 212 -2.69 11.44 -7.28
C ASN A 212 -2.30 12.59 -6.33
N LYS A 213 -2.89 12.66 -5.12
CA LYS A 213 -2.55 13.68 -4.12
C LYS A 213 -1.15 13.48 -3.53
N ILE A 214 -0.65 12.25 -3.53
CA ILE A 214 0.63 11.86 -2.95
C ILE A 214 1.74 11.91 -4.00
N ALA A 215 1.50 11.35 -5.19
CA ALA A 215 2.51 11.18 -6.22
C ALA A 215 2.72 12.43 -7.09
N LEU A 216 1.65 13.14 -7.48
CA LEU A 216 1.75 14.22 -8.48
C LEU A 216 1.86 15.63 -7.89
N GLY A 217 1.74 15.79 -6.57
CA GLY A 217 1.64 17.12 -5.94
C GLY A 217 0.51 17.96 -6.54
N THR A 218 0.36 19.21 -6.13
CA THR A 218 -0.70 20.11 -6.66
C THR A 218 -0.46 20.59 -8.11
N SER A 219 0.27 19.83 -8.93
CA SER A 219 0.76 20.27 -10.25
C SER A 219 0.81 19.17 -11.29
N CYS A 220 -0.17 18.25 -11.32
CA CYS A 220 -0.73 17.71 -12.56
C CYS A 220 -1.97 16.89 -12.16
N GLU A 221 -3.10 17.57 -12.06
CA GLU A 221 -4.37 16.91 -11.80
C GLU A 221 -4.80 16.29 -13.14
N ILE A 222 -4.54 14.98 -13.37
CA ILE A 222 -5.41 14.23 -14.27
C ILE A 222 -6.75 14.16 -13.53
N ILE A 223 -7.58 15.17 -13.78
CA ILE A 223 -8.92 15.18 -13.24
C ILE A 223 -9.73 14.17 -14.05
N VAL A 224 -9.72 12.92 -13.62
CA VAL A 224 -10.91 12.09 -13.78
C VAL A 224 -11.94 12.69 -12.81
N ARG A 225 -12.69 13.70 -13.29
CA ARG A 225 -13.81 14.26 -12.52
C ARG A 225 -14.92 13.23 -12.48
N ASP A 226 -15.06 12.65 -11.30
CA ASP A 226 -16.20 11.86 -10.82
C ASP A 226 -16.46 10.50 -11.50
N PHE A 227 -16.39 9.45 -10.69
CA PHE A 227 -17.51 8.52 -10.60
C PHE A 227 -18.19 8.77 -9.25
N GLY A 228 -18.78 9.95 -9.14
CA GLY A 228 -19.57 10.37 -8.00
C GLY A 228 -20.68 9.35 -7.77
N GLY A 229 -20.67 8.78 -6.59
CA GLY A 229 -21.70 7.87 -6.16
C GLY A 229 -21.55 7.52 -4.70
N TYR A 230 -20.84 8.32 -3.89
CA TYR A 230 -20.72 8.08 -2.46
C TYR A 230 -21.13 9.34 -1.70
N GLU A 231 -22.06 9.21 -0.76
CA GLU A 231 -22.53 10.30 0.08
C GLU A 231 -22.03 10.15 1.51
N LEU A 232 -21.52 11.24 2.09
CA LEU A 232 -21.22 11.32 3.52
C LEU A 232 -22.52 11.30 4.30
N ILE A 233 -22.72 10.22 5.04
CA ILE A 233 -23.85 10.08 5.96
C ILE A 233 -23.50 10.77 7.27
N GLU A 234 -22.39 10.38 7.87
CA GLU A 234 -21.95 10.90 9.15
C GLU A 234 -20.44 10.76 9.30
N ASN A 235 -19.87 11.53 10.21
CA ASN A 235 -18.51 11.29 10.68
C ASN A 235 -18.58 10.41 11.92
N ARG A 236 -17.93 9.25 11.90
CA ARG A 236 -17.84 8.37 13.07
C ARG A 236 -16.53 8.57 13.81
N LYS A 237 -16.60 8.57 15.15
CA LYS A 237 -15.42 8.45 15.99
C LYS A 237 -15.06 6.99 16.19
N ILE A 238 -13.85 6.62 15.79
CA ILE A 238 -13.25 5.31 16.06
C ILE A 238 -11.95 5.56 16.83
N GLY A 239 -11.98 5.32 18.13
CA GLY A 239 -10.86 5.66 19.02
C GLY A 239 -10.57 7.17 19.04
N PRO A 240 -9.31 7.61 18.84
CA PRO A 240 -8.97 9.03 18.79
C PRO A 240 -9.25 9.69 17.43
N TYR A 241 -9.66 8.92 16.42
CA TYR A 241 -9.84 9.40 15.04
C TYR A 241 -11.30 9.60 14.70
N THR A 242 -11.55 10.56 13.82
CA THR A 242 -12.86 10.78 13.20
C THR A 242 -12.75 10.40 11.74
N VAL A 243 -13.52 9.42 11.30
CA VAL A 243 -13.55 8.92 9.92
C VAL A 243 -14.88 9.22 9.25
N PRO A 244 -14.89 9.60 7.96
CA PRO A 244 -16.12 9.80 7.19
C PRO A 244 -16.77 8.44 6.86
N HIS A 245 -18.05 8.29 7.18
CA HIS A 245 -18.86 7.13 6.79
C HIS A 245 -19.62 7.46 5.51
N LEU A 246 -19.28 6.76 4.43
CA LEU A 246 -19.80 7.00 3.08
C LEU A 246 -20.72 5.84 2.64
N ILE A 247 -21.85 6.13 1.99
CA ILE A 247 -22.70 5.11 1.33
C ILE A 247 -22.73 5.33 -0.17
N PHE A 248 -22.73 4.23 -0.92
CA PHE A 248 -22.89 4.27 -2.36
C PHE A 248 -24.33 4.69 -2.77
N ASN A 249 -24.47 5.81 -3.49
CA ASN A 249 -25.67 6.27 -4.18
C ASN A 249 -25.47 6.27 -5.71
N PRO A 250 -26.07 5.31 -6.43
CA PRO A 250 -25.96 5.22 -7.89
C PRO A 250 -26.64 6.37 -8.65
N ASP A 251 -27.57 7.10 -8.03
CA ASP A 251 -28.32 8.18 -8.68
C ASP A 251 -27.52 9.48 -8.81
N LYS A 252 -26.34 9.57 -8.16
CA LYS A 252 -25.44 10.73 -8.24
C LYS A 252 -24.33 10.59 -9.27
N ILE A 253 -24.32 9.50 -10.04
CA ILE A 253 -23.37 9.29 -11.12
C ILE A 253 -23.63 10.30 -12.24
N THR A 254 -22.74 11.28 -12.39
CA THR A 254 -22.79 12.25 -13.49
C THR A 254 -21.54 12.12 -14.33
N ILE A 255 -21.66 11.63 -15.57
CA ILE A 255 -20.53 11.54 -16.50
C ILE A 255 -20.23 12.93 -17.06
N ARG A 256 -19.09 13.54 -16.70
CA ARG A 256 -18.59 14.76 -17.35
C ARG A 256 -17.26 14.48 -18.03
N HIS A 257 -17.21 14.74 -19.34
CA HIS A 257 -15.98 14.68 -20.12
C HIS A 257 -15.06 15.85 -19.69
N GLY A 258 -13.92 15.53 -19.06
CA GLY A 258 -12.90 16.51 -18.69
C GLY A 258 -12.00 16.85 -19.87
N GLY A 259 -11.80 18.13 -20.14
CA GLY A 259 -10.81 18.62 -21.12
C GLY A 259 -9.46 18.97 -20.47
N TYR A 260 -8.39 18.96 -21.27
CA TYR A 260 -7.05 19.41 -20.88
C TYR A 260 -7.03 20.90 -20.55
N LYS A 261 -6.43 21.30 -19.41
CA LYS A 261 -5.96 22.67 -19.18
C LYS A 261 -4.44 22.70 -19.26
N ARG A 262 -3.89 23.35 -20.29
CA ARG A 262 -2.49 23.82 -20.29
C ARG A 262 -2.30 24.77 -19.11
N CYS A 263 -1.24 24.58 -18.34
CA CYS A 263 -0.76 25.60 -17.42
C CYS A 263 0.17 26.52 -18.23
N ASN A 264 -0.28 27.75 -18.48
CA ASN A 264 0.54 28.78 -19.12
C ASN A 264 1.68 29.19 -18.17
N GLN A 265 2.92 28.90 -18.53
CA GLN A 265 3.87 29.87 -19.07
C GLN A 265 4.86 29.16 -19.99
#